data_AF-A0A366QUB3-F1
#
_entry.id   AF-A0A366QUB3-F1
#
_cell.length_a   1.000
_cell.length_b   1.000
_cell.length_c   1.000
_cell.angle_alpha   90.00
_cell.angle_beta   90.00
_cell.angle_gamma   90.00
#
_symmetry.space_group_name_H-M   'P 1'
#
loop_
_entity.id
_entity.type
_entity.pdbx_description
1 polymer ?
#
loop_
_entity_poly.entity_id
_entity_poly.type
_entity_poly.pdbx_seq_one_letter_code
_entity_poly.pdbx_strand_id
1 'polypeptide(L)'
;MVRPILLVSALFAAITMAAPTTEVEESTVEKTQVNDDDAPIELSSYRQSCRSCHLTTSNGPALSCECDNGSGGWPRDTLRLNPCLGNDNGWLRWQTNGGFGGSCNRLSLDSDSRLSVRCRTISGNWNPSSVVLNERIHNDRGRLWCGI
;
A
#
# COMPACT_ATOMS: atom_id res chain seq x y z
N MET A 1 -9.42 19.06 82.05
CA MET A 1 -10.01 17.72 81.73
C MET A 1 -8.88 16.70 81.63
N VAL A 2 -9.15 15.40 81.73
CA VAL A 2 -8.19 14.37 82.17
C VAL A 2 -8.06 13.20 81.17
N ARG A 3 -6.84 12.64 81.02
CA ARG A 3 -6.42 11.41 80.26
C ARG A 3 -6.63 10.14 81.13
N PRO A 4 -6.72 8.87 80.63
CA PRO A 4 -5.79 8.13 79.74
C PRO A 4 -6.54 7.48 78.53
N ILE A 5 -6.25 6.35 77.85
CA ILE A 5 -5.35 5.17 77.91
C ILE A 5 -4.93 4.87 76.43
N LEU A 6 -3.67 4.68 75.98
CA LEU A 6 -2.63 3.63 76.18
C LEU A 6 -2.82 2.31 75.38
N LEU A 7 -1.72 1.91 74.68
CA LEU A 7 -1.33 0.59 74.11
C LEU A 7 -1.64 0.35 72.60
N VAL A 8 -0.85 -0.41 71.81
CA VAL A 8 0.24 -1.39 72.08
C VAL A 8 1.52 -1.13 71.23
N SER A 9 2.65 -1.63 71.76
CA SER A 9 4.05 -1.75 71.29
C SER A 9 4.40 -2.09 69.82
N ALA A 10 5.69 -1.94 69.49
CA ALA A 10 6.33 -2.18 68.19
C ALA A 10 6.75 -3.65 67.92
N LEU A 11 7.19 -3.91 66.67
CA LEU A 11 7.95 -5.10 66.25
C LEU A 11 8.95 -4.75 65.13
N PHE A 12 9.90 -5.65 64.86
CA PHE A 12 11.14 -5.42 64.09
C PHE A 12 11.07 -5.84 62.61
N ALA A 13 12.17 -5.55 61.89
CA ALA A 13 12.63 -6.15 60.63
C ALA A 13 12.02 -5.57 59.33
N ALA A 14 12.73 -5.53 58.19
CA ALA A 14 14.12 -5.90 57.89
C ALA A 14 14.74 -4.93 56.86
N ILE A 15 16.08 -4.85 56.80
CA ILE A 15 16.75 -4.22 55.64
C ILE A 15 16.67 -5.20 54.47
N THR A 16 15.82 -4.89 53.49
CA THR A 16 15.83 -5.59 52.19
C THR A 16 16.70 -4.82 51.21
N MET A 17 17.66 -5.50 50.59
CA MET A 17 18.44 -4.94 49.47
C MET A 17 17.69 -5.23 48.17
N ALA A 18 16.83 -4.30 47.76
CA ALA A 18 16.30 -4.30 46.40
C ALA A 18 17.44 -3.97 45.41
N ALA A 19 17.53 -4.73 44.31
CA ALA A 19 18.48 -4.47 43.24
C ALA A 19 18.12 -3.17 42.50
N PRO A 20 19.10 -2.46 41.92
CA PRO A 20 18.82 -1.24 41.14
C PRO A 20 17.96 -1.57 39.92
N THR A 21 16.76 -1.00 39.87
CA THR A 21 15.91 -0.98 38.67
C THR A 21 16.53 -0.04 37.65
N THR A 22 17.01 -0.57 36.53
CA THR A 22 17.40 0.23 35.37
C THR A 22 16.16 0.84 34.74
N GLU A 23 15.89 2.10 35.06
CA GLU A 23 14.89 2.91 34.36
C GLU A 23 15.38 3.14 32.92
N VAL A 24 14.58 2.69 31.95
CA VAL A 24 14.87 2.91 30.53
C VAL A 24 14.25 4.25 30.17
N GLU A 25 15.08 5.29 30.04
CA GLU A 25 14.62 6.61 29.62
C GLU A 25 14.04 6.52 28.20
N GLU A 26 12.77 6.93 28.06
CA GLU A 26 12.07 6.97 26.78
C GLU A 26 12.65 8.11 25.93
N SER A 27 13.49 7.77 24.96
CA SER A 27 14.17 8.74 24.08
C SER A 27 13.15 9.52 23.25
N THR A 28 12.85 10.75 23.69
CA THR A 28 11.96 11.69 23.02
C THR A 28 12.58 12.16 21.71
N VAL A 29 12.19 11.50 20.60
CA VAL A 29 12.60 11.87 19.25
C VAL A 29 12.13 13.29 18.93
N GLU A 30 13.06 14.24 18.93
CA GLU A 30 12.80 15.63 18.59
C GLU A 30 12.33 15.73 17.13
N LYS A 31 11.10 16.21 16.91
CA LYS A 31 10.51 16.34 15.58
C LYS A 31 11.09 17.55 14.84
N THR A 32 12.31 17.40 14.33
CA THR A 32 12.93 18.31 13.36
C THR A 32 11.92 18.65 12.27
N GLN A 33 11.68 19.95 12.06
CA GLN A 33 10.87 20.44 10.96
C GLN A 33 11.65 20.23 9.66
N VAL A 34 11.28 19.22 8.88
CA VAL A 34 11.74 19.08 7.49
C VAL A 34 10.81 19.94 6.63
N ASN A 35 11.36 20.75 5.73
CA ASN A 35 10.54 21.58 4.85
C ASN A 35 9.76 20.68 3.89
N ASP A 36 8.43 20.85 3.81
CA ASP A 36 7.52 19.91 3.14
C ASP A 36 7.69 19.82 1.60
N ASP A 37 8.50 20.70 0.99
CA ASP A 37 8.69 20.80 -0.47
C ASP A 37 9.45 19.60 -1.10
N ASP A 38 10.27 18.88 -0.33
CA ASP A 38 11.05 17.71 -0.76
C ASP A 38 10.56 16.39 -0.11
N ALA A 39 9.30 16.36 0.33
CA ALA A 39 8.67 15.11 0.76
C ALA A 39 8.71 14.07 -0.38
N PRO A 40 9.20 12.82 -0.14
CA PRO A 40 9.04 11.75 -1.10
C PRO A 40 7.57 11.64 -1.50
N ILE A 41 7.27 11.56 -2.80
CA ILE A 41 5.89 11.39 -3.25
C ILE A 41 5.43 10.01 -2.77
N GLU A 42 4.74 9.98 -1.64
CA GLU A 42 4.04 8.81 -1.11
C GLU A 42 3.23 8.21 -2.26
N LEU A 43 3.61 7.00 -2.67
CA LEU A 43 3.17 6.36 -3.91
C LEU A 43 1.74 5.84 -3.76
N SER A 44 0.81 6.79 -3.61
CA SER A 44 -0.62 6.53 -3.47
C SER A 44 -1.10 5.67 -4.63
N SER A 45 -1.87 4.64 -4.30
CA SER A 45 -2.59 3.88 -5.31
C SER A 45 -3.48 4.84 -6.09
N TYR A 46 -3.49 4.72 -7.42
CA TYR A 46 -4.38 5.47 -8.30
C TYR A 46 -5.85 5.43 -7.80
N ARG A 47 -6.27 4.34 -7.16
CA ARG A 47 -7.65 4.16 -6.71
C ARG A 47 -8.06 5.10 -5.55
N GLN A 48 -7.11 5.77 -4.90
CA GLN A 48 -7.40 6.80 -3.89
C GLN A 48 -7.84 8.13 -4.52
N SER A 49 -7.32 8.46 -5.71
CA SER A 49 -7.53 9.75 -6.39
C SER A 49 -8.09 9.63 -7.81
N CYS A 50 -8.50 8.42 -8.24
CA CYS A 50 -9.15 8.17 -9.52
C CYS A 50 -10.52 7.46 -9.38
N ARG A 51 -11.41 7.75 -10.32
CA ARG A 51 -12.80 7.27 -10.41
C ARG A 51 -13.16 6.88 -11.85
N SER A 52 -14.38 6.39 -12.06
CA SER A 52 -14.93 6.03 -13.39
C SER A 52 -14.05 5.02 -14.17
N CYS A 53 -13.26 4.23 -13.42
CA CYS A 53 -12.22 3.36 -13.95
C CYS A 53 -12.79 2.13 -14.66
N HIS A 54 -12.26 1.82 -15.84
CA HIS A 54 -12.65 0.66 -16.63
C HIS A 54 -11.48 0.15 -17.48
N LEU A 55 -11.55 -1.12 -17.89
CA LEU A 55 -10.63 -1.68 -18.88
C LEU A 55 -11.08 -1.31 -20.29
N THR A 56 -10.11 -1.02 -21.16
CA THR A 56 -10.31 -0.93 -22.61
C THR A 56 -9.36 -1.90 -23.32
N THR A 57 -9.78 -2.44 -24.46
CA THR A 57 -9.04 -3.49 -25.19
C THR A 57 -8.88 -3.20 -26.69
N SER A 58 -9.58 -2.19 -27.22
CA SER A 58 -9.65 -1.87 -28.66
C SER A 58 -8.31 -1.57 -29.33
N ASN A 59 -7.27 -1.25 -28.55
CA ASN A 59 -5.89 -1.03 -28.99
C ASN A 59 -4.90 -1.76 -28.06
N GLY A 60 -5.26 -2.98 -27.64
CA GLY A 60 -4.59 -3.74 -26.59
C GLY A 60 -4.97 -3.27 -25.18
N PRO A 61 -4.67 -4.08 -24.13
CA PRO A 61 -5.12 -3.82 -22.76
C PRO A 61 -4.66 -2.46 -22.20
N ALA A 62 -5.62 -1.68 -21.70
CA ALA A 62 -5.36 -0.44 -20.99
C ALA A 62 -6.40 -0.20 -19.87
N LEU A 63 -5.96 0.48 -18.81
CA LEU A 63 -6.82 1.03 -17.76
C LEU A 63 -7.15 2.49 -18.10
N SER A 64 -8.44 2.83 -18.15
CA SER A 64 -8.93 4.20 -18.38
C SER A 64 -9.67 4.68 -17.15
N CYS A 65 -9.31 5.84 -16.60
CA CYS A 65 -9.91 6.45 -15.40
C CYS A 65 -10.06 7.96 -15.58
N GLU A 66 -10.96 8.57 -14.81
CA GLU A 66 -10.87 10.00 -14.46
C GLU A 66 -10.03 10.13 -13.19
N CYS A 67 -9.02 10.99 -13.18
CA CYS A 67 -8.08 11.12 -12.06
C CYS A 67 -7.94 12.58 -11.63
N ASP A 68 -7.91 12.84 -10.32
CA ASP A 68 -7.71 14.18 -9.77
C ASP A 68 -6.32 14.72 -10.16
N ASN A 69 -6.29 15.97 -10.62
CA ASN A 69 -5.07 16.69 -10.99
C ASN A 69 -4.50 17.59 -9.88
N GLY A 70 -5.08 17.58 -8.68
CA GLY A 70 -4.67 18.43 -7.55
C GLY A 70 -5.06 19.90 -7.71
N SER A 71 -5.72 20.25 -8.82
CA SER A 71 -6.30 21.57 -9.10
C SER A 71 -7.83 21.53 -9.17
N GLY A 72 -8.46 20.47 -8.62
CA GLY A 72 -9.90 20.21 -8.67
C GLY A 72 -10.42 19.70 -10.02
N GLY A 73 -9.55 19.54 -11.02
CA GLY A 73 -9.88 18.96 -12.32
C GLY A 73 -9.77 17.43 -12.31
N TRP A 74 -10.64 16.77 -13.08
CA TRP A 74 -10.69 15.31 -13.20
C TRP A 74 -10.47 14.87 -14.66
N PRO A 75 -9.29 15.14 -15.28
CA PRO A 75 -8.97 14.64 -16.61
C PRO A 75 -9.11 13.13 -16.70
N ARG A 76 -9.42 12.64 -17.91
CA ARG A 76 -9.40 11.21 -18.23
C ARG A 76 -8.07 10.85 -18.89
N ASP A 77 -7.38 9.87 -18.32
CA ASP A 77 -6.15 9.29 -18.87
C ASP A 77 -6.31 7.78 -19.13
N THR A 78 -5.41 7.18 -19.90
CA THR A 78 -5.47 5.77 -20.30
C THR A 78 -4.08 5.12 -20.33
N LEU A 79 -3.74 4.40 -19.27
CA LEU A 79 -2.49 3.67 -19.14
C LEU A 79 -2.55 2.32 -19.86
N ARG A 80 -1.68 2.15 -20.88
CA ARG A 80 -1.40 0.83 -21.48
C ARG A 80 -0.84 -0.11 -20.42
N LEU A 81 -1.38 -1.31 -20.32
CA LEU A 81 -0.95 -2.31 -19.33
C LEU A 81 0.14 -3.24 -19.86
N ASN A 82 0.31 -3.37 -21.19
CA ASN A 82 1.38 -4.18 -21.80
C ASN A 82 2.82 -3.74 -21.42
N PRO A 83 3.15 -2.45 -21.28
CA PRO A 83 4.44 -2.02 -20.72
C PRO A 83 4.64 -2.40 -19.26
N CYS A 84 3.56 -2.63 -18.51
CA CYS A 84 3.57 -2.83 -17.07
C CYS A 84 3.56 -4.31 -16.62
N LEU A 85 2.97 -5.18 -17.45
CA LEU A 85 2.61 -6.54 -17.09
C LEU A 85 3.07 -7.56 -18.14
N GLY A 86 3.61 -8.68 -17.66
CA GLY A 86 4.03 -9.83 -18.46
C GLY A 86 3.34 -11.14 -18.07
N ASN A 87 3.56 -12.16 -18.88
CA ASN A 87 3.07 -13.53 -18.68
C ASN A 87 4.24 -14.48 -18.48
N ASP A 88 4.48 -14.89 -17.23
CA ASP A 88 5.48 -15.87 -16.85
C ASP A 88 4.84 -17.27 -16.79
N ASN A 89 4.92 -18.00 -17.92
CA ASN A 89 4.44 -19.38 -18.06
C ASN A 89 3.00 -19.63 -17.54
N GLY A 90 2.09 -18.70 -17.82
CA GLY A 90 0.69 -18.74 -17.38
C GLY A 90 0.37 -17.88 -16.16
N TRP A 91 1.36 -17.20 -15.56
CA TRP A 91 1.16 -16.31 -14.41
C TRP A 91 1.35 -14.85 -14.81
N LEU A 92 0.35 -14.02 -14.51
CA LEU A 92 0.42 -12.57 -14.70
C LEU A 92 1.37 -11.97 -13.65
N ARG A 93 2.35 -11.18 -14.08
CA ARG A 93 3.35 -10.54 -13.20
C ARG A 93 3.64 -9.10 -13.63
N TRP A 94 4.02 -8.26 -12.67
CA TRP A 94 4.64 -6.96 -12.94
C TRP A 94 5.97 -7.16 -13.67
N GLN A 95 6.12 -6.59 -14.85
CA GLN A 95 7.29 -6.79 -15.72
C GLN A 95 7.39 -5.67 -16.75
N THR A 96 8.55 -5.01 -16.79
CA THR A 96 8.86 -3.93 -17.74
C THR A 96 8.85 -4.45 -19.17
N ASN A 97 8.00 -3.85 -20.01
CA ASN A 97 7.72 -4.29 -21.39
C ASN A 97 7.21 -5.75 -21.50
N GLY A 98 6.56 -6.29 -20.46
CA GLY A 98 6.18 -7.70 -20.37
C GLY A 98 5.15 -8.20 -21.41
N GLY A 99 4.35 -7.31 -22.01
CA GLY A 99 3.52 -7.61 -23.18
C GLY A 99 2.39 -8.62 -22.97
N PHE A 100 1.89 -8.82 -21.74
CA PHE A 100 0.95 -9.92 -21.39
C PHE A 100 -0.26 -10.07 -22.33
N GLY A 101 -0.79 -8.96 -22.88
CA GLY A 101 -1.94 -8.97 -23.77
C GLY A 101 -1.77 -9.76 -25.08
N GLY A 102 -0.53 -10.11 -25.46
CA GLY A 102 -0.26 -11.04 -26.57
C GLY A 102 -0.48 -12.52 -26.24
N SER A 103 -0.62 -12.88 -24.95
CA SER A 103 -0.72 -14.28 -24.48
C SER A 103 -1.73 -14.51 -23.34
N CYS A 104 -2.48 -13.48 -22.94
CA CYS A 104 -3.54 -13.57 -21.93
C CYS A 104 -4.89 -13.06 -22.47
N ASN A 105 -6.00 -13.63 -22.01
CA ASN A 105 -7.36 -13.29 -22.39
C ASN A 105 -8.32 -13.29 -21.19
N ARG A 106 -9.62 -13.04 -21.43
CA ARG A 106 -10.68 -12.94 -20.40
C ARG A 106 -10.31 -11.97 -19.26
N LEU A 107 -9.85 -10.77 -19.63
CA LEU A 107 -9.52 -9.72 -18.67
C LEU A 107 -10.81 -9.24 -17.97
N SER A 108 -10.75 -9.10 -16.66
CA SER A 108 -11.77 -8.46 -15.82
C SER A 108 -11.10 -7.63 -14.72
N LEU A 109 -11.77 -6.55 -14.30
CA LEU A 109 -11.33 -5.68 -13.21
C LEU A 109 -12.50 -5.55 -12.22
N ASP A 110 -12.24 -5.81 -10.94
CA ASP A 110 -13.26 -5.78 -9.89
C ASP A 110 -13.24 -4.49 -9.04
N SER A 111 -14.12 -4.44 -8.04
CA SER A 111 -14.21 -3.34 -7.07
C SER A 111 -12.89 -3.08 -6.36
N ASP A 112 -12.07 -4.09 -6.17
CA ASP A 112 -10.87 -4.05 -5.32
C ASP A 112 -9.61 -3.75 -6.14
N SER A 113 -9.81 -3.49 -7.43
CA SER A 113 -8.77 -3.19 -8.43
C SER A 113 -7.90 -4.39 -8.79
N ARG A 114 -8.40 -5.61 -8.61
CA ARG A 114 -7.73 -6.83 -9.06
C ARG A 114 -8.00 -7.06 -10.54
N LEU A 115 -6.95 -7.01 -11.34
CA LEU A 115 -6.98 -7.44 -12.74
C LEU A 115 -6.90 -8.97 -12.77
N SER A 116 -8.01 -9.62 -13.09
CA SER A 116 -8.11 -11.07 -13.27
C SER A 116 -8.05 -11.44 -14.75
N VAL A 117 -7.30 -12.49 -15.10
CA VAL A 117 -7.05 -12.93 -16.48
C VAL A 117 -6.97 -14.46 -16.59
N ARG A 118 -6.92 -14.97 -17.82
CA ARG A 118 -6.30 -16.28 -18.11
C ARG A 118 -5.08 -16.09 -19.00
N CYS A 119 -3.94 -16.61 -18.60
CA CYS A 119 -2.69 -16.52 -19.34
C CYS A 119 -2.24 -17.88 -19.87
N ARG A 120 -1.61 -17.91 -21.05
CA ARG A 120 -1.16 -19.13 -21.71
C ARG A 120 0.18 -19.60 -21.15
N THR A 121 0.31 -20.89 -20.84
CA THR A 121 1.59 -21.54 -20.48
C THR A 121 2.44 -21.79 -21.72
N ILE A 122 3.73 -22.09 -21.53
CA ILE A 122 4.64 -22.54 -22.60
C ILE A 122 4.13 -23.85 -23.22
N SER A 123 3.53 -24.74 -22.40
CA SER A 123 2.84 -25.96 -22.85
C SER A 123 1.48 -25.71 -23.53
N GLY A 124 1.08 -24.46 -23.73
CA GLY A 124 -0.13 -24.07 -24.46
C GLY A 124 -1.44 -24.11 -23.67
N ASN A 125 -1.41 -24.58 -22.41
CA ASN A 125 -2.54 -24.58 -21.46
C ASN A 125 -2.90 -23.14 -21.03
N TRP A 126 -4.03 -22.97 -20.34
CA TRP A 126 -4.51 -21.65 -19.88
C TRP A 126 -4.72 -21.63 -18.37
N ASN A 127 -3.84 -20.96 -17.63
CA ASN A 127 -3.96 -20.78 -16.18
C ASN A 127 -4.78 -19.52 -15.85
N PRO A 128 -5.66 -19.55 -14.84
CA PRO A 128 -6.21 -18.32 -14.26
C PRO A 128 -5.12 -17.60 -13.45
N SER A 129 -5.07 -16.28 -13.51
CA SER A 129 -4.09 -15.48 -12.76
C SER A 129 -4.64 -14.07 -12.46
N SER A 130 -4.05 -13.36 -11.50
CA SER A 130 -4.43 -11.98 -11.17
C SER A 130 -3.31 -11.20 -10.49
N VAL A 131 -3.34 -9.86 -10.62
CA VAL A 131 -2.55 -8.90 -9.81
C VAL A 131 -3.49 -7.83 -9.26
N VAL A 132 -3.14 -7.18 -8.13
CA VAL A 132 -3.90 -6.02 -7.64
C VAL A 132 -3.26 -4.75 -8.18
N LEU A 133 -3.97 -4.01 -9.04
CA LEU A 133 -3.43 -2.82 -9.71
C LEU A 133 -2.99 -1.71 -8.74
N ASN A 134 -3.61 -1.65 -7.55
CA ASN A 134 -3.22 -0.75 -6.46
C ASN A 134 -1.78 -0.95 -5.96
N GLU A 135 -1.16 -2.11 -6.21
CA GLU A 135 0.23 -2.40 -5.80
C GLU A 135 1.25 -1.49 -6.49
N ARG A 136 0.99 -1.08 -7.74
CA ARG A 136 1.97 -0.41 -8.61
C ARG A 136 1.41 0.58 -9.63
N ILE A 137 0.09 0.81 -9.71
CA ILE A 137 -0.47 1.86 -10.57
C ILE A 137 -0.81 3.07 -9.70
N HIS A 138 -0.32 4.23 -10.15
CA HIS A 138 -0.34 5.49 -9.41
C HIS A 138 -0.97 6.59 -10.26
N ASN A 139 -1.42 7.65 -9.59
CA ASN A 139 -1.85 8.90 -10.21
C ASN A 139 -0.83 9.99 -9.88
N ASP A 140 -0.23 10.60 -10.89
CA ASP A 140 0.52 11.85 -10.77
C ASP A 140 -0.25 12.96 -11.50
N ARG A 141 -0.86 13.88 -10.74
CA ARG A 141 -1.51 15.10 -11.24
C ARG A 141 -2.47 14.86 -12.41
N GLY A 142 -3.26 13.80 -12.33
CA GLY A 142 -4.29 13.41 -13.31
C GLY A 142 -3.80 12.42 -14.38
N ARG A 143 -2.55 11.95 -14.28
CA ARG A 143 -1.92 11.00 -15.21
C ARG A 143 -1.64 9.66 -14.54
N LEU A 144 -2.08 8.58 -15.19
CA LEU A 144 -1.82 7.21 -14.75
C LEU A 144 -0.44 6.75 -15.20
N TRP A 145 0.30 6.10 -14.30
CA TRP A 145 1.56 5.43 -14.60
C TRP A 145 1.76 4.17 -13.74
N CYS A 146 2.73 3.33 -14.09
CA CYS A 146 3.06 2.13 -13.32
C CYS A 146 4.51 2.18 -12.79
N GLY A 147 4.68 1.99 -11.48
CA GLY A 147 5.96 2.00 -10.79
C GLY A 147 6.61 0.61 -10.79
N ILE A 148 7.44 0.34 -11.80
CA ILE A 148 8.10 -0.96 -12.02
C ILE A 148 9.60 -0.86 -12.27
#